data_AF-A0A2K9PMV4-F1
#
_entry.id   AF-A0A2K9PMV4-F1
#
_cell.length_a   1.000
_cell.length_b   1.000
_cell.length_c   1.000
_cell.angle_alpha   90.00
_cell.angle_beta   90.00
_cell.angle_gamma   90.00
#
_symmetry.space_group_name_H-M   'P 1'
#
loop_
_entity.id
_entity.type
_entity.pdbx_description
1 polymer ?
#
loop_
_entity_poly.entity_id
_entity_poly.type
_entity_poly.pdbx_seq_one_letter_code
_entity_poly.pdbx_strand_id
1 'polypeptide(L)' 'MFKQRKNKAFNYQPRFSNENENDSSSSDTGTTDFVSKWKEVRGNKRKVRGGMSFKMLVLVLVLLLICMYILDSKFG' A
#
# COMPACT_ATOMS: atom_id res chain seq x y z
N MET A 1 -40.82 -24.35 -33.52
CA MET A 1 -40.36 -23.53 -32.37
C MET A 1 -39.45 -24.37 -31.49
N PHE A 2 -38.17 -24.03 -31.42
CA PHE A 2 -37.13 -24.83 -30.75
C PHE A 2 -37.17 -24.61 -29.23
N LYS A 3 -37.38 -25.67 -28.45
CA LYS A 3 -37.24 -25.61 -26.99
C LYS A 3 -35.75 -25.59 -26.64
N GLN A 4 -35.22 -24.42 -26.27
CA GLN A 4 -33.85 -24.29 -25.81
C GLN A 4 -33.70 -25.02 -24.47
N ARG A 5 -32.85 -26.05 -24.42
CA ARG A 5 -32.49 -26.77 -23.19
C ARG A 5 -31.65 -25.83 -22.32
N LYS A 6 -32.10 -25.56 -21.09
CA LYS A 6 -31.35 -24.77 -20.12
C LYS A 6 -30.07 -25.50 -19.73
N ASN A 7 -28.96 -24.79 -19.77
CA ASN A 7 -27.64 -25.23 -19.33
C ASN A 7 -27.67 -25.57 -17.84
N LYS A 8 -27.22 -26.78 -17.48
CA LYS A 8 -27.16 -27.26 -16.09
C LYS A 8 -26.01 -26.50 -15.42
N ALA A 9 -26.33 -25.59 -14.51
CA ALA A 9 -25.32 -24.89 -13.72
C ALA A 9 -24.59 -25.90 -12.82
N PHE A 10 -23.27 -25.78 -12.76
CA PHE A 10 -22.45 -26.56 -11.85
C PHE A 10 -22.58 -25.93 -10.46
N ASN A 11 -23.29 -26.62 -9.56
CA ASN A 11 -23.39 -26.22 -8.17
C ASN A 11 -22.08 -26.66 -7.48
N TYR A 12 -21.10 -25.77 -7.43
CA TYR A 12 -19.85 -26.02 -6.72
C TYR A 12 -19.98 -25.57 -5.27
N GLN A 13 -19.80 -26.52 -4.35
CA GLN A 13 -19.59 -26.21 -2.95
C GLN A 13 -18.07 -26.18 -2.71
N PRO A 14 -17.47 -25.04 -2.34
CA PRO A 14 -16.05 -24.96 -2.04
C PRO A 14 -15.69 -25.81 -0.83
N ARG A 15 -14.63 -26.60 -0.95
CA ARG A 15 -14.24 -27.63 0.02
C ARG A 15 -13.90 -27.10 1.42
N PHE A 16 -13.69 -25.78 1.55
CA PHE A 16 -13.33 -25.10 2.80
C PHE A 16 -14.51 -24.31 3.44
N SER A 17 -15.73 -24.41 2.91
CA SER A 17 -16.90 -23.70 3.50
C SER A 17 -17.36 -24.29 4.84
N ASN A 18 -17.06 -25.57 5.11
CA ASN A 18 -17.60 -26.28 6.28
C ASN A 18 -16.78 -26.06 7.55
N GLU A 19 -15.61 -25.42 7.46
CA GLU A 19 -14.80 -25.08 8.65
C GLU A 19 -15.31 -23.80 9.33
N ASN A 20 -16.16 -23.02 8.64
CA ASN A 20 -16.64 -21.71 9.08
C ASN A 20 -18.11 -21.71 9.55
N GLU A 21 -18.77 -22.87 9.68
CA GLU A 21 -20.18 -22.96 10.09
C GLU A 21 -20.43 -22.52 11.55
N ASN A 22 -19.39 -22.40 12.38
CA ASN A 22 -19.50 -21.86 13.73
C ASN A 22 -19.44 -20.33 13.82
N ASP A 23 -19.13 -19.61 12.73
CA ASP A 23 -19.05 -18.13 12.70
C ASP A 23 -20.08 -17.54 11.73
N SER A 24 -21.33 -17.98 11.86
CA SER A 24 -22.49 -17.48 11.10
C SER A 24 -22.95 -16.08 11.55
N SER A 25 -22.03 -15.10 11.57
CA SER A 25 -22.36 -13.67 11.75
C SER A 25 -21.46 -12.70 10.97
N SER A 26 -20.81 -13.12 9.89
CA SER A 26 -19.99 -12.18 9.12
C SER A 26 -19.92 -12.49 7.63
N SER A 27 -21.07 -12.46 6.94
CA SER A 27 -21.17 -12.61 5.49
C SER A 27 -20.80 -11.33 4.71
N ASP A 28 -19.77 -10.60 5.16
CA ASP A 28 -19.20 -9.45 4.44
C ASP A 28 -17.71 -9.19 4.75
N THR A 29 -17.16 -9.81 5.81
CA THR A 29 -15.79 -9.50 6.30
C THR A 29 -14.68 -10.12 5.44
N GLY A 30 -14.92 -11.29 4.84
CA GLY A 30 -13.86 -11.99 4.08
C GLY A 30 -13.35 -11.19 2.88
N THR A 31 -14.24 -10.59 2.09
CA THR A 31 -13.81 -9.80 0.91
C THR A 31 -13.20 -8.46 1.32
N THR A 32 -13.70 -7.84 2.39
CA THR A 32 -13.13 -6.59 2.92
C THR A 32 -11.74 -6.81 3.50
N ASP A 33 -11.47 -7.96 4.09
CA ASP A 33 -10.16 -8.30 4.67
C ASP A 33 -9.12 -8.53 3.58
N PHE A 34 -9.49 -9.23 2.49
CA PHE A 34 -8.62 -9.34 1.32
C PHE A 34 -8.36 -7.94 0.72
N VAL A 35 -9.39 -7.18 0.39
CA VAL A 35 -9.23 -5.84 -0.22
C VAL A 35 -8.43 -4.90 0.68
N SER A 36 -8.60 -4.97 2.00
CA SER A 36 -7.84 -4.19 2.99
C SER A 36 -6.36 -4.57 2.98
N LYS A 37 -6.04 -5.86 2.98
CA LYS A 37 -4.65 -6.33 2.90
C LYS A 37 -3.98 -5.93 1.58
N TRP A 38 -4.71 -5.96 0.46
CA TRP A 38 -4.24 -5.47 -0.83
C TRP A 38 -4.03 -3.95 -0.85
N LYS A 39 -4.86 -3.19 -0.15
CA LYS A 39 -4.73 -1.73 0.00
C LYS A 39 -3.57 -1.35 0.91
N GLU A 40 -3.34 -2.10 1.98
CA GLU A 40 -2.22 -1.93 2.91
C GLU A 40 -0.88 -2.20 2.21
N VAL A 41 -0.78 -3.28 1.44
CA VAL A 41 0.43 -3.59 0.65
C VAL A 41 0.69 -2.53 -0.44
N ARG A 42 -0.36 -1.91 -1.00
CA ARG A 42 -0.23 -0.77 -1.92
C ARG A 42 0.17 0.52 -1.19
N GLY A 43 -0.37 0.76 0.00
CA GLY A 43 -0.04 1.93 0.83
C GLY A 43 1.39 1.91 1.38
N ASN A 44 1.97 0.72 1.56
CA ASN A 44 3.33 0.55 2.07
C ASN A 44 4.42 0.71 0.99
N LYS A 45 4.05 0.77 -0.30
CA LYS A 45 4.97 1.03 -1.40
C LYS A 45 4.96 2.52 -1.72
N ARG A 46 5.91 3.25 -1.13
CA ARG A 46 6.28 4.66 -1.41
C ARG A 46 5.35 5.72 -0.82
N LYS A 47 5.49 5.95 0.49
CA LYS A 47 5.53 7.34 1.00
C LYS A 47 6.99 7.81 1.08
N VAL A 48 7.68 7.92 -0.07
CA VAL A 48 8.85 8.82 -0.19
C VAL A 48 8.37 10.27 -0.32
N ARG A 49 7.53 10.68 0.64
CA ARG A 49 6.98 12.03 0.75
C ARG A 49 7.23 12.55 2.16
N GLY A 50 8.46 12.42 2.62
CA GLY A 50 8.99 13.22 3.72
C GLY A 50 9.89 14.24 3.07
N GLY A 51 9.39 15.46 2.86
CA GLY A 51 10.21 16.58 2.37
C GLY A 51 11.49 16.65 3.19
N MET A 52 12.60 16.90 2.53
CA MET A 52 13.91 17.08 3.17
C MET A 52 13.71 17.94 4.41
N SER A 53 13.91 17.34 5.60
CA SER A 53 13.59 17.98 6.87
C SER A 53 14.14 19.40 6.85
N PHE A 54 13.39 20.40 7.30
CA PHE A 54 13.88 21.79 7.35
C PHE A 54 15.28 21.90 7.97
N LYS A 55 15.58 21.02 8.93
CA LYS A 55 16.92 20.80 9.49
C LYS A 55 18.01 20.50 8.45
N MET A 56 17.77 19.63 7.48
CA MET A 56 18.70 19.33 6.38
C MET A 56 18.88 20.52 5.45
N LEU A 57 17.82 21.29 5.19
CA LEU A 57 17.90 22.51 4.38
C LEU A 57 18.78 23.57 5.06
N VAL A 58 18.60 23.75 6.37
CA VAL A 58 19.45 24.63 7.19
C VAL A 58 20.89 24.10 7.27
N LEU A 59 21.09 22.78 7.41
CA LEU A 59 22.43 22.17 7.46
C LEU A 59 23.22 22.43 6.18
N VAL A 60 22.60 22.23 5.01
CA VAL A 60 23.22 22.51 3.71
C VAL A 60 23.56 24.00 3.58
N LEU A 61 22.68 24.88 4.04
CA LEU A 61 22.93 26.33 4.01
C LEU A 61 24.15 26.72 4.87
N VAL A 62 24.23 26.23 6.10
CA VAL A 62 25.39 26.48 6.99
C VAL A 62 26.67 25.91 6.39
N LEU A 63 26.61 24.71 5.80
CA LEU A 63 27.74 24.07 5.15
C LEU A 63 28.28 24.91 3.97
N LEU A 64 27.40 25.46 3.13
CA LEU A 64 27.81 26.33 2.02
C LEU A 64 28.53 27.59 2.49
N LEU A 65 28.08 28.21 3.58
CA LEU A 65 28.74 29.37 4.17
C LEU A 65 30.15 29.02 4.65
N ILE A 66 30.31 27.89 5.33
CA ILE A 66 31.62 27.42 5.81
C ILE A 66 32.54 27.10 4.62
N CYS A 67 32.03 26.42 3.59
CA CYS A 67 32.81 26.14 2.38
C CYS A 67 33.28 27.44 1.72
N MET A 68 32.39 28.41 1.53
CA MET A 68 32.75 29.69 0.91
C MET A 68 33.78 30.44 1.76
N TYR A 69 33.63 30.45 3.09
CA TYR A 69 34.59 31.06 4.01
C TYR A 69 35.98 30.42 3.93
N ILE A 70 36.05 29.09 3.89
CA ILE A 70 37.33 28.38 3.76
C ILE A 70 37.97 28.64 2.40
N LEU A 71 37.17 28.66 1.32
CA LEU A 71 37.66 28.96 -0.01
C LEU A 71 38.21 30.39 -0.08
N ASP A 72 37.48 31.36 0.46
CA ASP A 72 37.91 32.75 0.52
C ASP A 72 39.19 32.90 1.37
N SER A 73 39.25 32.28 2.54
CA SER A 73 40.45 32.32 3.40
C SER A 73 41.67 31.62 2.80
N LYS A 74 41.48 30.65 1.89
CA LYS A 74 42.57 29.81 1.35
C LYS A 74 42.99 30.23 -0.06
N PHE A 75 42.09 30.85 -0.82
CA PHE A 75 42.32 31.27 -2.20
C PHE A 75 42.18 32.80 -2.40
N GLY A 76 41.69 33.53 -1.40
CA GLY A 76 41.69 35.00 -1.34
C GLY A 76 42.88 35.58 -0.59
#